data_AF-A0A8T7BJB8-F1
#
_entry.id   AF-A0A8T7BJB8-F1
#
_cell.length_a   1.000
_cell.length_b   1.000
_cell.length_c   1.000
_cell.angle_alpha   90.00
_cell.angle_beta   90.00
_cell.angle_gamma   90.00
#
_symmetry.space_group_name_H-M   'P 1'
#
loop_
_entity.id
_entity.type
_entity.pdbx_description
1 polymer ?
#
loop_
_entity_poly.entity_id
_entity_poly.type
_entity_poly.pdbx_seq_one_letter_code
_entity_poly.pdbx_strand_id
1 'polypeptide(L)' 'MEQLFGGIEQLIVAGILLVLIISVLKSGIKFVPQNRAYIVERFGKYHSTKEAGLNFIIPFIDRI' A
#
# COMPACT_ATOMS: atom_id res chain seq x y z
N MET A 1 -38.00 -1.53 -6.89
CA MET A 1 -37.08 -2.68 -7.06
C MET A 1 -35.73 -2.24 -7.60
N GLU A 2 -35.65 -1.44 -8.67
CA GLU A 2 -34.36 -0.93 -9.22
C GLU A 2 -33.52 -0.09 -8.24
N GLN A 3 -34.15 0.70 -7.36
CA GLN A 3 -33.43 1.49 -6.34
C GLN A 3 -32.76 0.65 -5.24
N LEU A 4 -33.27 -0.56 -4.96
CA LEU A 4 -32.66 -1.48 -4.00
C LEU A 4 -31.43 -2.18 -4.59
N PHE A 5 -31.45 -2.51 -5.88
CA PHE A 5 -30.30 -3.10 -6.58
C PHE A 5 -29.14 -2.10 -6.71
N GLY A 6 -29.43 -0.84 -7.04
CA GLY A 6 -28.40 0.21 -7.12
C GLY A 6 -27.71 0.48 -5.77
N GLY A 7 -28.43 0.36 -4.64
CA GLY A 7 -27.84 0.52 -3.31
C GLY A 7 -26.87 -0.61 -2.92
N ILE A 8 -27.21 -1.86 -3.27
CA ILE A 8 -26.34 -3.02 -2.98
C ILE A 8 -25.06 -2.96 -3.82
N GLU A 9 -25.16 -2.59 -5.10
CA GLU A 9 -23.99 -2.43 -5.97
C GLU A 9 -23.03 -1.37 -5.46
N GLN A 10 -23.55 -0.22 -5.00
CA GLN A 10 -22.72 0.84 -4.40
C GLN A 10 -22.02 0.37 -3.12
N LEU A 11 -22.68 -0.40 -2.26
CA LEU A 11 -22.07 -0.95 -1.05
C LEU A 11 -20.96 -1.96 -1.38
N ILE A 12 -21.16 -2.79 -2.40
CA ILE A 12 -20.14 -3.75 -2.87
C ILE A 12 -18.92 -2.99 -3.41
N VAL A 13 -19.14 -2.01 -4.30
CA VAL A 13 -18.06 -1.19 -4.86
C VAL A 13 -17.33 -0.44 -3.75
N ALA A 14 -18.04 0.21 -2.83
CA ALA A 14 -17.45 0.91 -1.69
C ALA A 14 -16.65 -0.04 -0.77
N GLY A 15 -17.17 -1.24 -0.50
CA GLY A 15 -16.50 -2.26 0.29
C GLY A 15 -15.19 -2.74 -0.36
N ILE A 16 -15.20 -3.00 -1.67
CA ILE A 16 -13.99 -3.35 -2.43
C ILE A 16 -12.97 -2.22 -2.36
N LEU A 17 -13.40 -0.98 -2.58
CA LEU A 17 -12.53 0.20 -2.59
C LEU A 17 -11.89 0.44 -1.20
N LEU A 18 -12.66 0.24 -0.12
CA LEU A 18 -12.18 0.32 1.25
C LEU A 18 -11.10 -0.74 1.53
N VAL A 19 -11.34 -1.99 1.15
CA VAL A 19 -10.38 -3.09 1.34
C VAL A 19 -9.09 -2.82 0.56
N LEU A 20 -9.22 -2.30 -0.67
CA LEU A 20 -8.09 -1.94 -1.53
C LEU A 20 -7.24 -0.85 -0.89
N ILE A 21 -7.86 0.23 -0.39
CA ILE A 21 -7.17 1.31 0.34
C ILE A 21 -6.42 0.76 1.57
N ILE A 22 -7.09 -0.05 2.40
CA ILE A 22 -6.49 -0.62 3.61
C ILE A 22 -5.31 -1.54 3.26
N SER A 23 -5.43 -2.32 2.18
CA SER A 23 -4.36 -3.18 1.70
C SER A 23 -3.14 -2.38 1.26
N VAL A 24 -3.33 -1.30 0.48
CA VAL A 24 -2.23 -0.42 0.06
C VAL A 24 -1.57 0.25 1.26
N LEU A 25 -2.34 0.76 2.22
CA LEU A 25 -1.82 1.41 3.43
C LEU A 25 -0.99 0.43 4.29
N LYS A 26 -1.50 -0.79 4.50
CA LYS A 26 -0.77 -1.83 5.25
C LYS A 26 0.53 -2.22 4.56
N SER A 27 0.49 -2.39 3.24
CA SER A 27 1.65 -2.81 2.48
C SER A 27 2.70 -1.69 2.37
N GLY A 28 2.33 -0.42 2.54
CA GLY A 28 3.28 0.69 2.52
C GLY A 28 4.09 0.90 3.79
N ILE A 29 3.61 0.38 4.93
CA ILE A 29 4.31 0.54 6.21
C ILE A 29 5.33 -0.60 6.36
N LYS A 30 6.62 -0.29 6.17
CA LYS A 30 7.72 -1.21 6.44
C LYS A 30 8.55 -0.70 7.61
N PHE A 31 8.71 -1.56 8.61
CA PHE A 31 9.67 -1.33 9.68
C PHE A 31 11.06 -1.74 9.21
N VAL A 32 11.98 -0.77 9.20
CA VAL A 32 13.41 -1.01 8.90
C VAL A 32 14.15 -1.16 10.23
N PRO A 33 14.82 -2.30 10.48
CA PRO A 33 15.53 -2.54 11.73
C PRO A 33 16.77 -1.64 11.87
N GLN A 34 17.09 -1.20 13.09
CA GLN A 34 18.24 -0.30 13.36
C GLN A 34 19.63 -0.82 12.99
N ASN A 35 19.77 -2.12 12.70
CA ASN A 35 21.04 -2.71 12.31
C ASN A 35 21.24 -2.90 10.79
N ARG A 36 20.25 -2.52 9.96
CA ARG A 36 20.33 -2.64 8.50
C ARG A 36 19.64 -1.46 7.83
N ALA A 37 20.23 -0.99 6.75
CA ALA A 37 19.57 -0.05 5.84
C ALA A 37 18.92 -0.84 4.69
N TYR A 38 17.71 -0.42 4.30
CA TYR A 38 16.99 -1.02 3.18
C TYR A 38 17.18 -0.15 1.94
N ILE A 39 17.74 -0.72 0.88
CA ILE A 39 17.90 -0.01 -0.39
C ILE A 39 16.59 -0.14 -1.14
N VAL A 40 15.92 0.97 -1.39
CA VAL A 40 14.69 0.99 -2.15
C VAL A 40 15.01 1.23 -3.62
N GLU A 41 14.64 0.26 -4.45
CA GLU A 41 14.68 0.32 -5.90
C GLU A 41 13.29 0.60 -6.45
N ARG A 42 13.19 1.50 -7.42
CA ARG A 42 11.96 1.84 -8.13
C ARG A 42 12.17 1.56 -9.62
N PHE A 43 11.36 0.67 -10.19
CA PHE A 43 11.47 0.23 -11.60
C PHE A 43 12.88 -0.26 -12.00
N GLY A 44 13.58 -0.94 -11.10
CA GLY A 44 14.94 -1.46 -11.36
C GLY A 44 16.03 -0.39 -11.35
N LYS A 45 15.73 0.82 -10.85
CA LYS A 45 16.73 1.87 -10.57
C LYS A 45 16.76 2.18 -9.08
N TYR A 46 17.95 2.49 -8.57
CA TYR A 46 18.11 2.98 -7.20
C TYR A 46 17.28 4.25 -6.99
N HIS A 47 16.45 4.26 -5.95
CA HIS A 47 15.66 5.43 -5.59
C HIS A 47 16.21 6.11 -4.34
N SER A 48 16.31 5.36 -3.23
CA SER A 48 16.74 5.91 -1.95
C SER A 48 17.09 4.79 -0.97
N THR A 49 17.92 5.11 0.02
CA THR A 49 18.21 4.21 1.14
C THR A 49 17.30 4.60 2.31
N LYS A 50 16.50 3.66 2.80
CA LYS A 50 15.66 3.84 3.97
C LYS A 50 16.47 3.53 5.21
N GLU A 51 16.65 4.56 6.03
CA GLU A 51 17.29 4.46 7.33
C GLU A 51 16.37 3.78 8.34
N ALA A 52 16.94 3.44 9.49
CA ALA A 52 16.23 2.70 10.51
C ALA A 52 15.04 3.45 11.09
N GLY A 53 13.90 2.76 11.20
CA GLY A 53 12.66 3.31 11.75
C GLY A 53 11.43 2.95 10.93
N LEU A 54 10.36 3.68 11.19
CA LEU A 54 9.09 3.54 10.48
C LEU A 54 9.21 4.22 9.11
N ASN A 55 9.30 3.42 8.06
CA ASN A 55 9.40 3.95 6.70
C ASN A 55 8.16 3.61 5.90
N PHE A 56 7.70 4.61 5.15
CA PHE A 56 6.69 4.41 4.12
C PHE A 56 7.40 4.08 2.79
N ILE A 57 7.02 2.96 2.19
CA ILE A 57 7.40 2.55 0.83
C ILE A 57 6.13 2.37 0.00
N ILE A 58 6.24 2.47 -1.32
CA ILE A 58 5.11 2.15 -2.20
C ILE A 58 5.21 0.67 -2.58
N PRO A 59 4.42 -0.23 -1.97
CA PRO A 59 4.65 -1.68 -2.02
C PRO A 59 4.63 -2.30 -3.43
N PHE A 60 3.96 -1.65 -4.38
CA PHE A 60 3.85 -2.13 -5.76
C PHE A 60 4.93 -1.59 -6.69
N ILE A 61 5.56 -0.46 -6.31
CA ILE A 61 6.51 0.27 -7.14
C ILE A 61 7.94 0.12 -6.60
N ASP A 62 8.04 0.12 -5.28
CA ASP A 62 9.26 0.12 -4.51
C ASP A 62 9.57 -1.30 -4.06
N ARG A 63 10.73 -1.81 -4.47
CA ARG A 63 11.31 -3.05 -3.99
C ARG A 63 12.41 -2.71 -2.97
N ILE A 64 12.36 -3.39 -1.81
CA ILE A 64 13.41 -3.35 -0.77
C ILE A 64 14.40 -4.47 -1.04
#